data_AF-A0A1M5A1N0-F1
#
_entry.id   AF-A0A1M5A1N0-F1
#
_cell.length_a   1.000
_cell.length_b   1.000
_cell.length_c   1.000
_cell.angle_alpha   90.00
_cell.angle_beta   90.00
_cell.angle_gamma   90.00
#
_symmetry.space_group_name_H-M   'P 1'
#
loop_
_entity.id
_entity.type
_entity.pdbx_description
1 polymer ?
#
loop_
_entity_poly.entity_id
_entity_poly.type
_entity_poly.pdbx_seq_one_letter_code
_entity_poly.pdbx_strand_id
1 'polypeptide(L)' 'MTADIVNLNRFRKGKARAEKGAIAAENRARFGRTKAEKERQKSETEGETRRLEAHRREEPSEPRD' A
#
# COMPACT_ATOMS: atom_id res chain seq x y z
N MET A 1 17.06 48.64 -5.18
CA MET A 1 15.93 47.70 -5.14
C MET A 1 16.42 46.37 -5.70
N THR A 2 16.59 45.37 -4.85
CA THR A 2 17.03 44.02 -5.24
C THR A 2 15.83 43.23 -5.72
N ALA A 3 15.84 42.79 -6.97
CA ALA A 3 14.78 41.92 -7.49
C ALA A 3 14.88 40.53 -6.81
N ASP A 4 13.81 40.09 -6.15
CA ASP A 4 13.72 38.74 -5.60
C ASP A 4 13.64 37.71 -6.74
N ILE A 5 14.76 37.03 -7.00
CA ILE A 5 14.82 35.97 -8.01
C ILE A 5 14.11 34.73 -7.47
N VAL A 6 12.81 34.63 -7.73
CA VAL A 6 12.01 33.48 -7.32
C VAL A 6 12.21 32.29 -8.27
N ASN A 7 12.61 31.15 -7.70
CA ASN A 7 12.77 29.92 -8.48
C ASN A 7 11.40 29.24 -8.71
N LEU A 8 10.84 29.46 -9.90
CA LEU A 8 9.55 28.90 -10.30
C LEU A 8 9.51 27.36 -10.29
N ASN A 9 10.65 26.69 -10.53
CA ASN A 9 10.72 25.23 -10.47
C ASN A 9 10.54 24.71 -9.05
N ARG A 10 11.12 25.39 -8.04
CA ARG A 10 10.90 25.04 -6.63
C ARG A 10 9.44 25.21 -6.25
N PHE A 11 8.81 26.30 -6.68
CA PHE A 11 7.39 26.55 -6.43
C PHE A 11 6.49 25.47 -7.06
N ARG A 12 6.69 25.17 -8.35
CA ARG A 12 5.98 24.09 -9.07
C ARG A 12 6.14 22.73 -8.38
N LYS A 13 7.37 22.39 -7.96
CA LYS A 13 7.64 21.16 -7.21
C LYS A 13 6.94 21.16 -5.84
N GLY A 14 6.86 22.30 -5.17
CA GLY A 14 6.10 22.45 -3.92
C GLY A 14 4.62 22.15 -4.12
N LYS A 15 3.99 22.81 -5.11
CA LYS A 15 2.60 22.60 -5.48
C LYS A 15 2.30 21.14 -5.82
N ALA A 16 3.12 20.52 -6.66
CA ALA A 16 2.95 19.12 -7.04
C ALA A 16 3.05 18.14 -5.85
N ARG A 17 3.90 18.44 -4.85
CA ARG A 17 3.96 17.62 -3.62
C ARG A 17 2.71 17.79 -2.76
N ALA A 18 2.21 19.02 -2.63
CA ALA A 18 0.99 19.31 -1.88
C ALA A 18 -0.23 18.61 -2.50
N GLU A 19 -0.39 18.69 -3.82
CA GLU A 19 -1.47 18.01 -4.55
C GLU A 19 -1.43 16.49 -4.37
N LYS A 20 -0.24 15.88 -4.48
CA LYS A 20 -0.05 14.44 -4.20
C LYS A 20 -0.44 14.08 -2.77
N GLY A 21 -0.10 14.93 -1.80
CA GLY A 21 -0.48 14.75 -0.39
C GLY A 21 -2.00 14.79 -0.18
N ALA A 22 -2.69 15.73 -0.83
CA ALA A 22 -4.14 15.84 -0.79
C ALA A 22 -4.83 14.60 -1.37
N ILE A 23 -4.40 14.15 -2.54
CA ILE A 23 -4.93 12.93 -3.18
C ILE A 23 -4.69 11.70 -2.27
N ALA A 24 -3.52 11.61 -1.63
CA ALA A 24 -3.23 10.53 -0.69
C ALA A 24 -4.10 10.58 0.57
N ALA A 25 -4.45 11.78 1.06
CA ALA A 25 -5.40 11.94 2.17
C ALA A 25 -6.83 11.57 1.77
N GLU A 26 -7.28 12.02 0.59
CA GLU A 26 -8.58 11.67 0.02
C GLU A 26 -8.71 10.16 -0.21
N ASN A 27 -7.67 9.50 -0.72
CA ASN A 27 -7.66 8.04 -0.89
C ASN A 27 -7.70 7.30 0.45
N ARG A 28 -7.04 7.81 1.50
CA ARG A 28 -7.14 7.26 2.86
C ARG A 28 -8.58 7.38 3.39
N ALA A 29 -9.22 8.52 3.19
CA ALA A 29 -10.60 8.75 3.62
C ALA A 29 -11.61 7.89 2.82
N ARG A 30 -11.44 7.79 1.50
CA ARG A 30 -12.36 7.05 0.60
C ARG A 30 -12.23 5.55 0.72
N PHE A 31 -11.01 5.04 0.74
CA PHE A 31 -10.75 3.60 0.64
C PHE A 31 -10.34 2.98 1.97
N GLY A 32 -10.17 3.77 3.03
CA GLY A 32 -9.87 3.34 4.39
C GLY A 32 -8.46 2.74 4.62
N ARG A 33 -7.80 2.23 3.57
CA ARG A 33 -6.45 1.66 3.63
C ARG A 33 -5.59 2.17 2.49
N THR A 34 -4.36 2.55 2.82
CA THR A 34 -3.30 2.88 1.88
C THR A 34 -2.83 1.63 1.11
N LYS A 35 -2.13 1.86 -0.01
CA LYS A 35 -1.50 0.77 -0.77
C LYS A 35 -0.49 -0.02 0.08
N ALA A 36 0.32 0.67 0.87
CA ALA A 36 1.31 0.05 1.75
C ALA A 36 0.67 -0.86 2.81
N GLU A 37 -0.43 -0.43 3.42
CA GLU A 37 -1.18 -1.26 4.39
C GLU A 37 -1.79 -2.49 3.71
N LYS A 38 -2.33 -2.35 2.50
CA LYS A 38 -2.84 -3.48 1.72
C LYS A 38 -1.75 -4.48 1.38
N GLU A 39 -0.58 -4.01 0.95
CA GLU A 39 0.56 -4.88 0.60
C GLU A 39 1.11 -5.60 1.84
N ARG A 40 1.24 -4.90 2.96
CA ARG A 40 1.62 -5.51 4.23
C ARG A 40 0.64 -6.60 4.65
N GLN A 41 -0.66 -6.29 4.64
CA GLN A 41 -1.69 -7.25 5.02
C GLN A 41 -1.68 -8.47 4.08
N LYS A 42 -1.53 -8.25 2.76
CA LYS A 42 -1.39 -9.33 1.79
C LYS A 42 -0.20 -10.23 2.14
N SER A 43 0.98 -9.65 2.40
CA SER A 43 2.17 -10.40 2.78
C SER A 43 2.00 -11.19 4.08
N GLU A 44 1.35 -10.59 5.09
CA GLU A 44 1.01 -11.27 6.36
C GLU A 44 0.10 -12.47 6.11
N THR A 45 -1.00 -12.28 5.36
CA THR A 45 -1.94 -13.37 5.03
C THR A 45 -1.28 -14.47 4.21
N GLU A 46 -0.41 -14.14 3.24
CA GLU A 46 0.35 -15.13 2.47
C GLU A 46 1.38 -15.89 3.31
N GLY A 47 1.92 -15.26 4.36
CA GLY A 47 2.77 -15.92 5.33
C GLY A 47 1.98 -16.90 6.20
N GLU A 48 0.81 -16.48 6.66
CA GLU A 48 -0.11 -17.32 7.44
C GLU A 48 -0.61 -18.52 6.65
N THR A 49 -1.08 -18.32 5.41
CA THR A 49 -1.53 -19.41 4.56
C THR A 49 -0.40 -20.41 4.33
N ARG A 50 0.80 -19.95 3.98
CA ARG A 50 1.97 -20.84 3.80
C ARG A 50 2.32 -21.63 5.07
N ARG A 51 2.24 -21.01 6.25
CA ARG A 51 2.44 -21.72 7.53
C ARG A 51 1.37 -22.79 7.75
N LEU A 52 0.10 -22.45 7.51
CA LEU A 52 -1.00 -23.40 7.65
C LEU A 52 -0.89 -24.56 6.67
N GLU A 53 -0.57 -24.29 5.40
CA GLU A 53 -0.35 -25.33 4.39
C GLU A 53 0.83 -26.24 4.77
N ALA A 54 1.95 -25.69 5.27
CA ALA A 54 3.09 -26.49 5.72
C ALA A 54 2.76 -27.42 6.90
N HIS A 55 1.76 -27.08 7.70
CA HIS A 55 1.27 -27.88 8.81
C HIS A 55 0.02 -28.71 8.46
N ARG A 56 -0.52 -28.58 7.23
CA ARG A 56 -1.66 -29.36 6.79
C ARG A 56 -1.21 -30.80 6.62
N ARG A 57 -1.89 -31.71 7.35
CA ARG A 57 -1.81 -33.14 7.10
C ARG A 57 -2.88 -33.46 6.08
N GLU A 58 -2.51 -34.14 5.01
CA GLU A 58 -3.48 -34.72 4.09
C GLU A 58 -4.26 -35.78 4.87
N GLU A 59 -5.58 -35.63 4.99
CA GLU A 59 -6.43 -36.74 5.42
C GLU A 59 -6.25 -37.86 4.40
N PRO A 60 -6.11 -39.13 4.83
CA PRO A 60 -6.09 -40.24 3.89
C PRO A 60 -7.41 -40.18 3.13
N SER A 61 -7.35 -39.86 1.83
CA SER A 61 -8.51 -39.96 0.95
C SER A 61 -9.00 -41.40 1.04
N GLU A 62 -10.17 -41.60 1.67
CA GLU A 62 -10.78 -42.92 1.78
C GLU A 62 -10.84 -43.54 0.37
N PRO A 63 -10.31 -44.76 0.17
CA PRO A 63 -10.52 -45.47 -1.08
C PRO A 63 -12.02 -45.72 -1.18
N ARG A 64 -12.65 -45.15 -2.22
CA ARG A 64 -14.03 -45.48 -2.58
C ARG A 64 -14.03 -46.92 -3.06
N ASP A 65 -14.74 -47.78 -2.33
CA ASP A 65 -15.18 -49.11 -2.79
C ASP A 65 -16.04 -49.01 -4.06
#